data_AF-A0A7S2PGF4-F1
#
_entry.id   AF-A0A7S2PGF4-F1
#
_cell.length_a   1.000
_cell.length_b   1.000
_cell.length_c   1.000
_cell.angle_alpha   90.00
_cell.angle_beta   90.00
_cell.angle_gamma   90.00
#
_symmetry.space_group_name_H-M   'P 1'
#
loop_
_entity.id
_entity.type
_entity.pdbx_description
1 polymer ?
#
loop_
_entity_poly.entity_id
_entity_poly.type
_entity_poly.pdbx_seq_one_letter_code
_entity_poly.pdbx_strand_id
1 'polypeptide(L)'
;ALGFDAYDEDSFGRVWRKPLEAALNRTFSTPALSRRPPPTRASLTAARASATASSGALRGNSVGAPAAASSDGDALDNLLDLQLLESAPGRLKARLVVKTVDTAHQAALGLKMKELRDPTFAAGVLTSSVCKDLRRDGFLMPRYGVQVRVRQGVLPDQLNPLAAATT
;
A
#
# COMPACT_ATOMS: atom_id res chain seq x y z
N ALA A 1 0.39 -14.68 19.99
CA ALA A 1 0.58 -15.01 18.55
C ALA A 1 -0.38 -14.17 17.73
N LEU A 2 0.03 -13.66 16.57
CA LEU A 2 -0.84 -12.88 15.71
C LEU A 2 -2.02 -13.76 15.21
N GLY A 3 -3.22 -13.57 15.75
CA GLY A 3 -4.47 -14.04 15.14
C GLY A 3 -5.36 -14.97 15.97
N PHE A 4 -5.08 -15.19 17.25
CA PHE A 4 -5.90 -16.10 18.08
C PHE A 4 -6.88 -15.40 19.02
N ASP A 5 -6.60 -14.15 19.41
CA ASP A 5 -7.44 -13.39 20.33
C ASP A 5 -8.11 -12.20 19.64
N ALA A 6 -9.24 -11.76 20.21
CA ALA A 6 -9.86 -10.50 19.84
C ALA A 6 -8.89 -9.35 20.21
N TYR A 7 -8.50 -8.56 19.23
CA TYR A 7 -7.68 -7.37 19.46
C TYR A 7 -8.55 -6.22 19.94
N ASP A 8 -8.10 -5.58 21.01
CA ASP A 8 -8.47 -4.22 21.39
C ASP A 8 -7.79 -3.19 20.46
N GLU A 9 -8.29 -1.96 20.51
CA GLU A 9 -7.82 -0.86 19.67
C GLU A 9 -6.34 -0.51 19.94
N ASP A 10 -5.91 -0.63 21.20
CA ASP A 10 -4.51 -0.46 21.61
C ASP A 10 -3.57 -1.49 20.96
N SER A 11 -3.93 -2.78 20.99
CA SER A 11 -3.11 -3.81 20.35
C SER A 11 -3.11 -3.66 18.83
N PHE A 12 -4.23 -3.25 18.23
CA PHE A 12 -4.28 -2.91 16.81
C PHE A 12 -3.32 -1.77 16.47
N GLY A 13 -3.32 -0.69 17.26
CA GLY A 13 -2.42 0.45 17.11
C GLY A 13 -0.95 0.05 17.15
N ARG A 14 -0.57 -0.83 18.06
CA ARG A 14 0.83 -1.25 18.24
C ARG A 14 1.31 -2.19 17.15
N VAL A 15 0.48 -3.15 16.75
CA VAL A 15 0.91 -4.26 15.90
C VAL A 15 0.60 -4.05 14.43
N TRP A 16 -0.57 -3.49 14.12
CA TRP A 16 -1.09 -3.46 12.75
C TRP A 16 -1.08 -2.07 12.12
N ARG A 17 -1.28 -1.02 12.90
CA ARG A 17 -1.37 0.35 12.38
C ARG A 17 -0.09 0.75 11.65
N LYS A 18 1.07 0.67 12.32
CA LYS A 18 2.36 1.09 11.73
C LYS A 18 2.73 0.30 10.46
N PRO A 19 2.65 -1.05 10.41
CA PRO A 19 2.95 -1.78 9.19
C PRO A 19 1.98 -1.52 8.05
N LEU A 20 0.69 -1.36 8.35
CA LEU A 20 -0.32 -1.05 7.33
C LEU A 20 -0.13 0.35 6.76
N GLU A 21 0.10 1.33 7.62
CA GLU A 21 0.38 2.71 7.24
C GLU A 21 1.64 2.82 6.39
N ALA A 22 2.74 2.18 6.80
CA ALA A 22 3.97 2.13 6.02
C ALA A 22 3.79 1.46 4.66
N ALA A 23 3.07 0.33 4.60
CA ALA A 23 2.78 -0.37 3.35
C ALA A 23 1.92 0.49 2.40
N LEU A 24 0.90 1.14 2.93
CA LEU A 24 0.02 2.03 2.17
C LEU A 24 0.77 3.27 1.69
N ASN A 25 1.55 3.92 2.56
CA ASN A 25 2.38 5.07 2.22
C ASN A 25 3.33 4.76 1.06
N ARG A 26 4.04 3.63 1.10
CA ARG A 26 4.90 3.20 -0.03
C ARG A 26 4.10 3.03 -1.33
N THR A 27 2.88 2.49 -1.23
CA THR A 27 2.04 2.21 -2.40
C THR A 27 1.51 3.49 -3.05
N PHE A 28 1.19 4.50 -2.23
CA PHE A 28 0.69 5.80 -2.70
C PHE A 28 1.80 6.75 -3.13
N SER A 29 2.95 6.72 -2.46
CA SER A 29 4.09 7.59 -2.80
C SER A 29 4.82 7.16 -4.08
N THR A 30 4.69 5.89 -4.49
CA THR A 30 5.29 5.46 -5.76
C THR A 30 4.38 5.89 -6.91
N PRO A 31 4.77 6.86 -7.76
CA PRO A 31 3.97 7.24 -8.92
C PRO A 31 3.72 5.97 -9.74
N ALA A 32 2.49 5.80 -10.23
CA ALA A 32 2.21 4.70 -11.13
C ALA A 32 3.15 4.85 -12.33
N LEU A 33 4.24 4.10 -12.34
CA LEU A 33 5.06 3.92 -13.52
C LEU A 33 4.10 3.33 -14.54
N SER A 34 3.60 4.18 -15.43
CA SER A 34 2.74 3.77 -16.55
C SER A 34 3.35 2.51 -17.10
N ARG A 35 2.66 1.38 -16.89
CA ARG A 35 3.14 0.06 -17.28
C ARG A 35 3.42 0.19 -18.76
N ARG A 36 4.70 0.29 -19.12
CA ARG A 36 5.11 0.48 -20.51
C ARG A 36 4.40 -0.62 -21.29
N PRO A 37 3.57 -0.27 -22.30
CA PRO A 37 2.89 -1.29 -23.07
C PRO A 37 3.94 -2.29 -23.57
N PRO A 38 3.66 -3.61 -23.46
CA PRO A 38 4.61 -4.62 -23.89
C PRO A 38 5.07 -4.27 -25.31
N PRO A 39 6.38 -4.35 -25.63
CA PRO A 39 6.87 -3.97 -26.94
C PRO A 39 6.11 -4.81 -27.98
N THR A 40 5.25 -4.16 -28.75
CA THR A 40 4.58 -4.79 -29.89
C THR A 40 5.67 -5.22 -30.86
N ARG A 41 5.59 -6.47 -31.35
CA ARG A 41 6.59 -7.12 -32.23
C ARG A 41 7.06 -6.28 -33.41
N ALA A 42 6.30 -5.25 -33.82
CA ALA A 42 6.67 -4.28 -34.85
C ALA A 42 7.88 -3.39 -34.52
N SER A 43 8.32 -3.32 -33.25
CA SER A 43 9.43 -2.45 -32.82
C SER A 43 10.79 -3.18 -32.64
N LEU A 44 10.84 -4.50 -32.88
CA LEU A 44 12.07 -5.29 -32.75
C LEU A 44 13.04 -5.15 -33.93
N THR A 45 12.62 -4.63 -35.08
CA THR A 45 13.47 -4.47 -36.27
C THR A 45 14.25 -3.15 -36.32
N ALA A 46 13.86 -2.14 -35.54
CA ALA A 46 14.55 -0.83 -35.53
C ALA A 46 15.67 -0.71 -34.49
N ALA A 47 15.69 -1.54 -33.44
CA ALA A 47 16.66 -1.44 -32.35
C ALA A 47 18.00 -2.15 -32.61
N ARG A 48 18.16 -2.84 -33.75
CA ARG A 48 19.36 -3.62 -34.05
C ARG A 48 20.49 -2.81 -34.73
N ALA A 49 20.28 -1.51 -35.00
CA ALA A 49 21.25 -0.66 -35.69
C ALA A 49 22.14 0.20 -34.76
N SER A 50 22.04 0.07 -33.43
CA SER A 50 22.68 1.04 -32.51
C SER A 50 23.50 0.44 -31.36
N ALA A 51 23.86 -0.86 -31.42
CA ALA A 51 24.54 -1.55 -30.33
C ALA A 51 25.98 -1.98 -30.70
N THR A 52 26.84 -1.03 -31.03
CA THR A 52 28.30 -1.25 -31.07
C THR A 52 29.02 0.02 -30.61
N ALA A 53 29.16 0.21 -29.29
CA ALA A 53 30.30 0.89 -28.66
C ALA A 53 30.11 0.95 -27.13
N SER A 54 31.24 0.96 -26.41
CA SER A 54 31.42 1.22 -24.98
C SER A 54 31.09 0.09 -23.98
N SER A 55 31.97 -0.92 -24.02
CA SER A 55 32.40 -1.65 -22.84
C SER A 55 33.37 -0.77 -22.04
N GLY A 56 33.15 -0.65 -20.72
CA GLY A 56 34.13 -0.07 -19.80
C GLY A 56 33.52 0.88 -18.77
N ALA A 57 33.48 0.44 -17.51
CA ALA A 57 33.93 1.19 -16.33
C ALA A 57 33.22 0.73 -15.04
N LEU A 58 34.03 0.08 -14.20
CA LEU A 58 33.93 -0.08 -12.76
C LEU A 58 33.21 1.07 -12.02
N ARG A 59 32.19 0.74 -11.23
CA ARG A 59 31.71 1.50 -10.05
C ARG A 59 31.21 0.45 -9.05
N GLY A 60 31.86 0.22 -7.92
CA GLY A 60 32.04 1.21 -6.86
C GLY A 60 30.98 0.92 -5.79
N ASN A 61 31.20 -0.14 -5.01
CA ASN A 61 30.35 -0.55 -3.88
C ASN A 61 30.56 0.44 -2.72
N SER A 62 29.88 1.58 -2.75
CA SER A 62 29.85 2.50 -1.62
C SER A 62 28.86 1.98 -0.58
N VAL A 63 29.42 1.46 0.51
CA VAL A 63 28.71 1.18 1.77
C VAL A 63 28.16 2.52 2.26
N GLY A 64 26.90 2.78 1.91
CA GLY A 64 26.17 3.98 2.30
C GLY A 64 25.82 3.93 3.78
N ALA A 65 26.35 4.89 4.52
CA ALA A 65 25.98 5.20 5.89
C ALA A 65 24.44 5.26 6.06
N PRO A 66 23.90 4.90 7.25
CA PRO A 66 22.48 5.05 7.52
C PRO A 66 22.14 6.54 7.52
N ALA A 67 21.66 7.03 6.38
CA ALA A 67 20.99 8.32 6.31
C ALA A 67 19.83 8.26 7.29
N ALA A 68 19.91 9.07 8.34
CA ALA A 68 18.82 9.32 9.24
C ALA A 68 17.59 9.68 8.38
N ALA A 69 16.63 8.77 8.34
CA ALA A 69 15.35 8.99 7.71
C ALA A 69 14.67 10.12 8.50
N SER A 70 14.84 11.34 8.00
CA SER A 70 14.08 12.51 8.42
C SER A 70 12.60 12.14 8.42
N SER A 71 11.90 12.49 9.50
CA SER A 71 10.49 12.18 9.76
C SER A 71 9.52 12.79 8.74
N ASP A 72 9.54 12.34 7.48
CA ASP A 72 8.45 12.54 6.51
C ASP A 72 7.17 11.76 6.88
N GLY A 73 7.16 11.06 8.03
CA GLY A 73 6.00 10.35 8.55
C GLY A 73 4.82 11.27 8.88
N ASP A 74 5.06 12.43 9.49
CA ASP A 74 3.97 13.25 10.06
C ASP A 74 3.07 13.91 9.00
N ALA A 75 3.59 14.21 7.80
CA ALA A 75 2.77 14.82 6.74
C ALA A 75 1.81 13.81 6.09
N LEU A 76 2.18 12.53 6.08
CA LEU A 76 1.41 11.45 5.46
C LEU A 76 0.48 10.75 6.44
N ASP A 77 0.81 10.72 7.73
CA ASP A 77 -0.09 10.22 8.79
C ASP A 77 -1.36 11.08 8.88
N ASN A 78 -1.28 12.36 8.48
CA ASN A 78 -2.45 13.23 8.33
C ASN A 78 -3.33 12.88 7.12
N LEU A 79 -2.79 12.18 6.11
CA LEU A 79 -3.49 11.81 4.88
C LEU A 79 -4.36 10.57 5.07
N LEU A 80 -3.89 9.60 5.85
CA LEU A 80 -4.50 8.28 6.00
C LEU A 80 -5.04 8.10 7.43
N ASP A 81 -6.36 8.05 7.58
CA ASP A 81 -6.98 7.69 8.85
C ASP A 81 -7.38 6.21 8.85
N LEU A 82 -6.72 5.43 9.70
CA LEU A 82 -6.94 3.99 9.90
C LEU A 82 -7.78 3.77 11.15
N GLN A 83 -8.98 3.22 10.96
CA GLN A 83 -9.93 2.90 12.03
C GLN A 83 -10.18 1.40 12.09
N LEU A 84 -10.13 0.80 13.28
CA LEU A 84 -10.52 -0.60 13.47
C LEU A 84 -12.05 -0.70 13.39
N LEU A 85 -12.57 -1.60 12.54
CA LEU A 85 -14.02 -1.84 12.43
C LEU A 85 -14.46 -3.11 13.13
N GLU A 86 -13.73 -4.20 12.90
CA GLU A 86 -14.12 -5.53 13.35
C GLU A 86 -12.86 -6.35 13.59
N SER A 87 -12.82 -7.02 14.73
CA SER A 87 -11.72 -7.86 15.17
C SER A 87 -12.29 -9.22 15.57
N ALA A 88 -11.95 -10.25 14.81
CA ALA A 88 -12.31 -11.63 15.09
C ALA A 88 -11.06 -12.52 14.97
N PRO A 89 -11.03 -13.70 15.62
CA PRO A 89 -9.92 -14.64 15.47
C PRO A 89 -9.66 -14.95 13.98
N GLY A 90 -8.43 -14.73 13.54
CA GLY A 90 -8.01 -14.90 12.15
C GLY A 90 -8.51 -13.84 11.15
N ARG A 91 -9.29 -12.83 11.57
CA ARG A 91 -9.81 -11.79 10.67
C ARG A 91 -9.77 -10.41 11.31
N LEU A 92 -9.07 -9.50 10.67
CA LEU A 92 -9.05 -8.09 11.03
C LEU A 92 -9.63 -7.25 9.89
N LYS A 93 -10.58 -6.38 10.23
CA LYS A 93 -11.18 -5.43 9.30
C LYS A 93 -10.88 -4.01 9.78
N ALA A 94 -10.12 -3.29 8.98
CA ALA A 94 -9.86 -1.87 9.19
C ALA A 94 -10.52 -1.04 8.08
N ARG A 95 -11.00 0.14 8.43
CA ARG A 95 -11.41 1.19 7.51
C ARG A 95 -10.21 2.10 7.28
N LEU A 96 -9.97 2.41 6.01
CA LEU A 96 -9.01 3.43 5.61
C LEU A 96 -9.80 4.60 5.04
N VAL A 97 -9.61 5.79 5.59
CA VAL A 97 -10.15 7.05 5.07
C VAL A 97 -8.99 7.88 4.55
N VAL A 98 -9.02 8.21 3.26
CA VAL A 98 -7.98 9.00 2.62
C VAL A 98 -8.47 10.44 2.51
N LYS A 99 -7.79 11.37 3.19
CA LYS A 99 -8.12 12.80 3.17
C LYS A 99 -7.46 13.46 1.97
N THR A 100 -8.15 13.53 0.84
CA THR A 100 -7.61 14.17 -0.36
C THR A 100 -7.71 15.69 -0.26
N VAL A 101 -6.58 16.39 -0.33
CA VAL A 101 -6.53 17.87 -0.31
C VAL A 101 -6.88 18.47 -1.67
N ASP A 102 -6.53 17.78 -2.77
CA ASP A 102 -6.70 18.27 -4.13
C ASP A 102 -7.36 17.22 -5.05
N THR A 103 -8.05 17.70 -6.08
CA THR A 103 -8.67 16.97 -7.17
C THR A 103 -7.68 16.10 -7.95
N ALA A 104 -6.47 16.60 -8.21
CA ALA A 104 -5.43 15.82 -8.90
C ALA A 104 -4.96 14.63 -8.04
N HIS A 105 -4.77 14.85 -6.73
CA HIS A 105 -4.48 13.77 -5.77
C HIS A 105 -5.63 12.77 -5.70
N GLN A 106 -6.87 13.24 -5.67
CA GLN A 106 -8.05 12.38 -5.66
C GLN A 106 -8.11 11.48 -6.91
N ALA A 107 -7.84 12.03 -8.10
CA ALA A 107 -7.82 11.26 -9.34
C ALA A 107 -6.69 10.21 -9.35
N ALA A 108 -5.49 10.58 -8.93
CA ALA A 108 -4.35 9.66 -8.85
C ALA A 108 -4.59 8.53 -7.84
N LEU A 109 -5.13 8.85 -6.66
CA LEU A 109 -5.50 7.87 -5.64
C LEU A 109 -6.66 6.97 -6.10
N GLY A 110 -7.62 7.51 -6.86
CA GLY A 110 -8.69 6.73 -7.46
C GLY A 110 -8.17 5.64 -8.41
N LEU A 111 -7.17 5.96 -9.24
CA LEU A 111 -6.52 4.97 -10.10
C LEU A 111 -5.79 3.89 -9.27
N LYS A 112 -5.06 4.28 -8.23
CA LYS A 112 -4.37 3.35 -7.32
C LYS A 112 -5.34 2.46 -6.55
N MET A 113 -6.47 3.01 -6.08
CA MET A 113 -7.53 2.23 -5.44
C MET A 113 -8.12 1.18 -6.38
N LYS A 114 -8.29 1.53 -7.66
CA LYS A 114 -8.76 0.60 -8.68
C LYS A 114 -7.76 -0.55 -8.90
N GLU A 115 -6.46 -0.27 -8.89
CA GLU A 115 -5.41 -1.29 -8.97
C GLU A 115 -5.38 -2.18 -7.71
N LEU A 116 -5.43 -1.58 -6.52
CA LEU A 116 -5.42 -2.31 -5.24
C LEU A 116 -6.67 -3.14 -4.99
N ARG A 117 -7.75 -2.91 -5.73
CA ARG A 117 -8.94 -3.76 -5.70
C ARG A 117 -8.69 -5.12 -6.35
N ASP A 118 -7.70 -5.26 -7.23
CA ASP A 118 -7.30 -6.55 -7.77
C ASP A 118 -6.55 -7.35 -6.67
N PRO A 119 -7.08 -8.50 -6.22
CA PRO A 119 -6.45 -9.31 -5.17
C PRO A 119 -5.04 -9.77 -5.57
N THR A 120 -4.77 -9.95 -6.87
CA THR A 120 -3.46 -10.38 -7.37
C THR A 120 -2.41 -9.29 -7.15
N PHE A 121 -2.76 -8.06 -7.48
CA PHE A 121 -1.90 -6.89 -7.29
C PHE A 121 -1.71 -6.57 -5.80
N ALA A 122 -2.81 -6.57 -5.03
CA ALA A 122 -2.77 -6.33 -3.58
C ALA A 122 -1.92 -7.37 -2.83
N ALA A 123 -1.97 -8.64 -3.22
CA ALA A 123 -1.13 -9.68 -2.66
C ALA A 123 0.36 -9.41 -2.93
N GLY A 124 0.71 -9.00 -4.15
CA GLY A 124 2.09 -8.69 -4.52
C GLY A 124 2.67 -7.50 -3.74
N VAL A 125 1.88 -6.42 -3.59
CA VAL A 125 2.38 -5.15 -3.03
C VAL A 125 2.12 -5.05 -1.53
N LEU A 126 0.85 -5.10 -1.10
CA LEU A 126 0.48 -4.87 0.29
C LEU A 126 0.80 -6.06 1.18
N THR A 127 0.43 -7.27 0.77
CA THR A 127 0.66 -8.45 1.62
C THR A 127 2.16 -8.68 1.83
N SER A 128 2.98 -8.54 0.78
CA SER A 128 4.43 -8.71 0.91
C SER A 128 5.10 -7.64 1.76
N SER A 129 4.67 -6.37 1.67
CA SER A 129 5.21 -5.27 2.48
C SER A 129 4.82 -5.40 3.94
N VAL A 130 3.55 -5.66 4.25
CA VAL A 130 3.08 -5.89 5.62
C VAL A 130 3.79 -7.08 6.26
N CYS A 131 3.97 -8.19 5.53
CA CYS A 131 4.71 -9.35 6.05
C CYS A 131 6.18 -9.03 6.34
N LYS A 132 6.83 -8.19 5.52
CA LYS A 132 8.22 -7.76 5.74
C LYS A 132 8.32 -6.86 6.96
N ASP A 133 7.44 -5.88 7.08
CA ASP A 133 7.46 -4.93 8.19
C ASP A 133 7.13 -5.65 9.52
N LEU A 134 6.16 -6.56 9.55
CA LEU A 134 5.86 -7.36 10.75
C LEU A 134 7.05 -8.22 11.20
N ARG A 135 7.78 -8.86 10.27
CA ARG A 135 8.98 -9.63 10.60
C ARG A 135 10.11 -8.73 11.12
N ARG A 136 10.28 -7.56 10.50
CA ARG A 136 11.29 -6.58 10.89
C ARG A 136 11.06 -6.07 12.31
N ASP A 137 9.80 -5.88 12.69
CA ASP A 137 9.41 -5.40 14.01
C ASP A 137 9.38 -6.52 15.07
N GLY A 138 9.80 -7.75 14.70
CA GLY A 138 9.94 -8.88 15.62
C GLY A 138 8.64 -9.66 15.88
N PHE A 139 7.57 -9.41 15.12
CA PHE A 139 6.32 -10.13 15.28
C PHE A 139 6.37 -11.52 14.63
N LEU A 140 5.82 -12.52 15.33
CA LEU A 140 5.70 -13.88 14.81
C LEU A 140 4.61 -13.94 13.74
N MET A 141 4.96 -14.46 12.56
CA MET A 141 3.99 -14.62 11.47
C MET A 141 3.01 -15.76 11.74
N PRO A 142 1.72 -15.62 11.38
CA PRO A 142 0.77 -16.71 11.42
C PRO A 142 1.23 -17.86 10.52
N ARG A 143 0.96 -19.11 10.95
CA ARG A 143 1.29 -20.32 10.18
C ARG A 143 0.68 -20.32 8.77
N TYR A 144 -0.51 -19.73 8.63
CA TYR A 144 -1.25 -19.63 7.37
C TYR A 144 -0.92 -18.38 6.55
N GLY A 145 0.03 -17.56 7.02
CA GLY A 145 0.37 -16.27 6.43
C GLY A 145 -0.65 -15.17 6.73
N VAL A 146 -0.41 -14.00 6.14
CA VAL A 146 -1.32 -12.85 6.18
C VAL A 146 -1.86 -12.65 4.77
N GLN A 147 -3.14 -12.33 4.64
CA GLN A 147 -3.74 -11.95 3.36
C GLN A 147 -4.45 -10.61 3.52
N VAL A 148 -4.07 -9.64 2.69
CA VAL A 148 -4.70 -8.33 2.67
C VAL A 148 -5.65 -8.26 1.48
N ARG A 149 -6.93 -7.96 1.76
CA ARG A 149 -7.94 -7.69 0.73
C ARG A 149 -8.47 -6.29 0.90
N VAL A 150 -8.37 -5.48 -0.15
CA VAL A 150 -8.88 -4.11 -0.16
C VAL A 150 -10.26 -4.11 -0.81
N ARG A 151 -11.22 -3.45 -0.15
CA ARG A 151 -12.55 -3.20 -0.72
C ARG A 151 -12.82 -1.71 -0.60
N GLN A 152 -13.32 -1.12 -1.69
CA GLN A 152 -13.78 0.25 -1.67
C GLN A 152 -15.06 0.33 -0.83
N GLY A 153 -15.02 1.12 0.24
CA GLY A 153 -16.20 1.44 1.03
C GLY A 153 -17.10 2.40 0.26
N VAL A 154 -18.40 2.23 0.40
CA VAL A 154 -19.37 3.28 0.07
C VAL A 154 -19.47 4.15 1.31
N LEU A 155 -19.28 5.46 1.19
CA LEU A 155 -19.46 6.37 2.32
C LEU A 155 -20.93 6.25 2.77
N PRO A 156 -21.21 5.93 4.06
CA PRO A 156 -22.58 5.82 4.54
C PRO A 156 -23.36 7.14 4.42
N ASP A 157 -22.65 8.27 4.32
CA ASP A 157 -23.24 9.62 4.19
C ASP A 157 -23.90 9.89 2.81
N GLN A 158 -23.66 9.03 1.82
CA GLN A 158 -24.32 9.08 0.51
C GLN A 158 -25.49 8.09 0.39
N LEU A 159 -25.72 7.27 1.41
CA LEU A 159 -26.90 6.41 1.51
C LEU A 159 -28.04 7.21 2.15
N ASN A 160 -28.64 8.06 1.33
CA ASN A 160 -30.02 8.54 1.46
C ASN A 160 -30.28 9.67 2.49
N PRO A 161 -30.02 10.95 2.15
CA PRO A 161 -30.55 12.07 2.95
C PRO A 161 -32.08 12.07 3.05
N LEU A 162 -32.78 11.33 2.17
CA LEU A 162 -34.24 11.18 2.17
C LEU A 162 -34.77 10.15 3.18
N ALA A 163 -33.95 9.24 3.72
CA ALA A 163 -34.41 8.29 4.74
C ALA A 163 -34.41 8.84 6.17
N ALA A 164 -33.69 9.92 6.43
CA ALA A 164 -33.59 10.52 7.77
C ALA A 164 -34.70 11.56 8.06
N ALA A 165 -35.55 11.92 7.09
CA ALA A 165 -36.59 12.95 7.24
C ALA A 165 -37.99 12.38 7.56
N THR A 166 -38.10 11.12 7.97
CA THR A 166 -39.36 10.51 8.40
C THR A 166 -39.15 9.79 9.73
N THR A 167 -39.04 10.55 10.81
CA THR A 167 -39.38 10.14 12.17
C THR A 167 -39.79 11.38 12.95
#